data_AF-A0A432CCZ4-F1
#
_entry.id   AF-A0A432CCZ4-F1
#
_cell.length_a   1.000
_cell.length_b   1.000
_cell.length_c   1.000
_cell.angle_alpha   90.00
_cell.angle_beta   90.00
_cell.angle_gamma   90.00
#
_symmetry.space_group_name_H-M   'P 1'
#
loop_
_entity.id
_entity.type
_entity.pdbx_description
1 polymer ?
#
loop_
_entity_poly.entity_id
_entity_poly.type
_entity_poly.pdbx_seq_one_letter_code
_entity_poly.pdbx_strand_id
1 'polypeptide(L)'
;NIQHRYRFEQRFLEDDFKMRARYFLSLNIPINKKEMDKNTIYASAYNEIFINTEGNYFDRDRIYGGLGYCFSKSLKMELGVMSQIQQNSSRTQFQIMFFNSLPF
;
A
#
# COMPACT_ATOMS: atom_id res chain seq x y z
N ASN A 1 8.29 -11.91 -0.93
CA ASN A 1 7.96 -11.25 -2.21
C ASN A 1 8.01 -9.75 -2.02
N ILE A 2 8.84 -9.05 -2.80
CA ILE A 2 8.91 -7.59 -2.84
C ILE A 2 8.14 -7.13 -4.07
N GLN A 3 7.29 -6.13 -3.90
CA GLN A 3 6.61 -5.46 -5.01
C GLN A 3 6.92 -3.98 -4.96
N HIS A 4 7.27 -3.42 -6.10
CA HIS A 4 7.49 -1.99 -6.28
C HIS A 4 6.69 -1.51 -7.49
N ARG A 5 6.18 -0.28 -7.43
CA ARG A 5 5.36 0.30 -8.49
C ARG A 5 5.59 1.80 -8.56
N TYR A 6 5.94 2.26 -9.76
CA TYR A 6 5.94 3.67 -10.13
C TYR A 6 4.63 4.02 -10.81
N ARG A 7 4.05 5.17 -10.47
CA ARG A 7 2.88 5.71 -11.15
C ARG A 7 3.05 7.20 -11.36
N PHE A 8 2.87 7.62 -12.60
CA PHE A 8 2.74 9.02 -12.98
C PHE A 8 1.27 9.29 -13.27
N GLU A 9 0.72 10.32 -12.66
CA GLU A 9 -0.68 10.71 -12.81
C GLU A 9 -0.75 12.16 -13.26
N GLN A 10 -1.56 12.42 -14.27
CA GLN A 10 -1.91 13.75 -14.73
C GLN A 10 -3.35 14.03 -14.32
N ARG A 11 -3.57 15.12 -13.60
CA ARG A 11 -4.89 15.59 -13.20
C ARG A 11 -5.19 16.88 -13.94
N PHE A 12 -6.22 16.81 -14.78
CA PHE A 12 -6.73 17.94 -15.53
C PHE A 12 -7.94 18.50 -14.77
N LEU A 13 -7.73 19.54 -13.97
CA LEU A 13 -8.82 20.40 -13.51
C LEU A 13 -8.83 21.65 -14.40
N GLU A 14 -10.02 22.22 -14.66
CA GLU A 14 -10.24 23.30 -15.63
C GLU A 14 -9.24 24.46 -15.51
N ASP A 15 -8.83 24.84 -14.29
CA ASP A 15 -7.88 25.94 -14.03
C ASP A 15 -6.58 25.51 -13.31
N ASP A 16 -6.36 24.21 -13.09
CA ASP A 16 -5.23 23.72 -12.26
C ASP A 16 -4.73 22.35 -12.75
N PHE A 17 -3.74 22.37 -13.63
CA PHE A 17 -3.04 21.17 -14.07
C PHE A 17 -2.08 20.69 -12.98
N LYS A 18 -2.23 19.45 -12.53
CA LYS A 18 -1.33 18.86 -11.55
C LYS A 18 -0.75 17.55 -12.05
N MET A 19 0.57 17.43 -12.01
CA MET A 19 1.22 16.14 -12.13
C MET A 19 1.66 15.63 -10.77
N ARG A 20 1.51 14.31 -10.61
CA ARG A 20 1.86 13.60 -9.39
C ARG A 20 2.61 12.33 -9.72
N ALA A 21 3.80 12.21 -9.13
CA ALA A 21 4.55 10.98 -9.12
C ALA A 21 4.28 10.23 -7.81
N ARG A 22 4.10 8.93 -7.90
CA ARG A 22 3.89 8.06 -6.75
C ARG A 22 4.79 6.85 -6.83
N TYR A 23 5.44 6.54 -5.72
CA TYR A 23 6.25 5.35 -5.57
C TYR A 23 5.67 4.49 -4.46
N PHE A 24 5.32 3.25 -4.78
CA PHE A 24 4.80 2.26 -3.86
C PHE A 24 5.80 1.12 -3.73
N LEU A 25 6.19 0.79 -2.51
CA LEU A 25 7.03 -0.34 -2.17
C LEU A 25 6.34 -1.18 -1.09
N SER A 26 6.04 -2.44 -1.41
CA SER A 26 5.47 -3.39 -0.47
C SER A 26 6.33 -4.63 -0.31
N LEU A 27 6.25 -5.18 0.88
CA LEU A 27 6.98 -6.36 1.31
C LEU A 27 6.02 -7.26 2.06
N ASN A 28 5.88 -8.49 1.55
CA ASN A 28 5.11 -9.55 2.19
C ASN A 28 6.03 -10.72 2.53
N ILE A 29 6.15 -11.02 3.81
CA ILE A 29 7.02 -12.07 4.36
C ILE A 29 6.16 -13.12 5.06
N PRO A 30 6.15 -14.38 4.58
CA PRO A 30 5.52 -15.46 5.32
C PRO A 30 6.32 -15.77 6.59
N ILE A 31 5.65 -15.91 7.73
CA ILE A 31 6.27 -16.10 9.05
C ILE A 31 6.37 -17.58 9.39
N ASN A 32 5.29 -18.32 9.15
CA ASN A 32 5.18 -19.73 9.56
C ASN A 32 5.49 -20.74 8.45
N LYS A 33 5.67 -20.28 7.20
CA LYS A 33 5.94 -21.12 6.03
C LYS A 33 6.98 -20.47 5.13
N LYS A 34 7.56 -21.25 4.23
CA LYS A 34 8.50 -20.75 3.21
C LYS A 34 7.78 -20.00 2.08
N GLU A 35 6.53 -20.36 1.80
CA GLU A 35 5.74 -19.81 0.70
C GLU A 35 4.37 -19.32 1.19
N MET A 36 3.78 -18.38 0.44
CA MET A 36 2.47 -17.80 0.71
C MET A 36 1.33 -18.72 0.23
N ASP A 37 1.11 -19.81 0.94
CA ASP A 37 0.08 -20.83 0.64
C ASP A 37 -1.02 -20.91 1.72
N LYS A 38 -1.95 -21.86 1.61
CA LYS A 38 -3.00 -22.12 2.60
C LYS A 38 -2.45 -22.22 4.02
N ASN A 39 -3.13 -21.59 4.98
CA ASN A 39 -2.77 -21.49 6.39
C ASN A 39 -1.44 -20.78 6.67
N THR A 40 -1.00 -19.89 5.77
CA THR A 40 0.18 -19.06 5.99
C THR A 40 -0.19 -17.80 6.76
N ILE A 41 0.54 -17.53 7.83
CA ILE A 41 0.55 -16.24 8.51
C ILE A 41 1.71 -15.44 7.92
N TYR A 42 1.45 -14.19 7.54
CA TYR A 42 2.46 -13.33 6.94
C TYR A 42 2.45 -11.94 7.54
N ALA A 43 3.62 -11.32 7.57
CA ALA A 43 3.75 -9.89 7.83
C ALA A 43 3.69 -9.14 6.50
N SER A 44 2.94 -8.05 6.49
CA SER A 44 2.81 -7.10 5.39
C SER A 44 3.31 -5.75 5.85
N ALA A 45 4.19 -5.15 5.08
CA ALA A 45 4.58 -3.77 5.28
C ALA A 45 4.65 -3.08 3.93
N TYR A 46 4.19 -1.84 3.86
CA TYR A 46 4.41 -1.03 2.67
C TYR A 46 4.70 0.42 3.02
N ASN A 47 5.41 1.07 2.12
CA ASN A 47 5.60 2.50 2.10
C ASN A 47 5.17 3.05 0.74
N GLU A 48 4.42 4.15 0.74
CA GLU A 48 4.01 4.83 -0.48
C GLU A 48 4.19 6.34 -0.37
N ILE A 49 5.07 6.88 -1.20
CA ILE A 49 5.43 8.29 -1.21
C ILE A 49 4.73 8.96 -2.40
N PHE A 50 4.19 10.15 -2.15
CA PHE A 50 3.47 10.97 -3.12
C PHE A 50 4.19 12.29 -3.28
N ILE A 51 4.63 12.57 -4.50
CA ILE A 51 5.37 13.76 -4.89
C ILE A 51 4.53 14.51 -5.92
N ASN A 52 4.30 15.80 -5.71
CA ASN A 52 3.72 16.67 -6.74
C ASN A 52 4.85 17.36 -7.53
N THR A 53 4.60 17.67 -8.80
CA THR A 53 5.59 18.37 -9.64
C THR A 53 5.51 19.89 -9.54
N GLU A 54 4.35 20.42 -9.13
CA GLU A 54 4.09 21.86 -9.02
C GLU A 54 3.63 22.23 -7.60
N GLY A 55 4.12 23.36 -7.09
CA GLY A 55 3.83 23.83 -5.73
C GLY A 55 4.62 23.07 -4.64
N ASN A 56 3.93 22.52 -3.64
CA ASN A 56 4.55 21.71 -2.59
C ASN A 56 4.99 20.36 -3.16
N TYR A 57 6.30 20.17 -3.29
CA TYR A 57 6.91 18.95 -3.84
C TYR A 57 6.51 17.69 -3.05
N PHE A 58 6.28 17.78 -1.74
CA PHE A 58 5.81 16.66 -0.92
C PHE A 58 4.29 16.75 -0.68
N ASP A 59 3.54 15.74 -1.14
CA ASP A 59 2.08 15.65 -0.90
C ASP A 59 1.77 14.86 0.37
N ARG A 60 2.23 13.60 0.42
CA ARG A 60 2.04 12.70 1.55
C ARG A 60 2.97 11.49 1.50
N ASP A 61 3.14 10.87 2.65
CA ASP A 61 3.72 9.54 2.82
C ASP A 61 2.71 8.60 3.50
N ARG A 62 2.59 7.37 3.04
CA ARG A 62 1.76 6.33 3.66
C ARG A 62 2.64 5.18 4.08
N ILE A 63 2.72 4.96 5.38
CA ILE A 63 3.41 3.82 5.98
C ILE A 63 2.36 2.87 6.53
N TYR A 64 2.49 1.59 6.19
CA TYR A 64 1.60 0.55 6.67
C TYR A 64 2.39 -0.63 7.21
N GLY A 65 1.86 -1.19 8.30
CA GLY A 65 2.29 -2.47 8.85
C GLY A 65 1.08 -3.28 9.28
N GLY A 66 1.10 -4.57 8.94
CA GLY A 66 0.01 -5.48 9.23
C GLY A 66 0.43 -6.95 9.27
N LEU A 67 -0.50 -7.75 9.75
CA LEU A 67 -0.43 -9.21 9.73
C LEU A 67 -1.60 -9.74 8.91
N GLY A 68 -1.31 -10.72 8.07
CA GLY A 68 -2.32 -11.37 7.26
C GLY A 68 -2.33 -12.88 7.41
N TYR A 69 -3.45 -13.45 7.02
CA TYR A 69 -3.70 -14.89 7.01
C TYR A 69 -4.21 -15.32 5.63
N CYS A 70 -3.56 -16.35 5.07
CA CYS A 70 -3.96 -16.96 3.81
C CYS A 70 -4.92 -18.13 4.09
N PHE A 71 -6.21 -17.96 3.83
CA PHE A 71 -7.20 -19.03 3.98
C PHE A 71 -7.09 -20.09 2.87
N SER A 72 -6.80 -19.63 1.65
CA SER A 72 -6.62 -20.45 0.45
C SER A 72 -5.65 -19.73 -0.51
N LYS A 73 -5.27 -20.37 -1.61
CA LYS A 73 -4.46 -19.73 -2.67
C LYS A 73 -5.11 -18.44 -3.21
N SER A 74 -6.45 -18.42 -3.27
CA SER A 74 -7.23 -17.28 -3.74
C SER A 74 -7.67 -16.30 -2.65
N LEU A 75 -7.83 -16.74 -1.40
CA LEU A 75 -8.46 -15.94 -0.35
C LEU A 75 -7.47 -15.61 0.77
N LYS A 76 -7.30 -14.32 1.05
CA LYS A 76 -6.42 -13.81 2.11
C LYS A 76 -7.13 -12.69 2.87
N MET A 77 -6.81 -12.55 4.14
CA MET A 77 -7.21 -11.40 4.95
C MET A 77 -5.97 -10.76 5.55
N GLU A 78 -6.03 -9.46 5.78
CA GLU A 78 -4.96 -8.68 6.38
C GLU A 78 -5.53 -7.66 7.36
N LEU A 79 -4.89 -7.54 8.50
CA LEU A 79 -5.22 -6.62 9.57
C LEU A 79 -3.98 -5.79 9.86
N GLY A 80 -4.13 -4.47 9.89
CA GLY A 80 -2.98 -3.63 10.20
C GLY A 80 -3.33 -2.17 10.42
N VAL A 81 -2.29 -1.37 10.57
CA VAL A 81 -2.37 0.07 10.78
C VAL A 81 -1.65 0.80 9.66
N MET A 82 -2.26 1.86 9.16
CA MET A 82 -1.63 2.79 8.23
C MET A 82 -1.56 4.16 8.87
N SER A 83 -0.37 4.73 8.85
CA SER A 83 -0.15 6.14 9.15
C SER A 83 0.04 6.88 7.84
N GLN A 84 -0.85 7.83 7.60
CA GLN A 84 -0.78 8.74 6.48
C GLN A 84 -0.26 10.08 6.99
N ILE A 85 0.95 10.45 6.56
CA ILE A 85 1.71 11.63 6.98
C ILE A 85 1.62 12.67 5.87
N GLN A 86 1.09 13.85 6.16
CA GLN A 86 1.00 15.01 5.28
C GLN A 86 1.98 16.07 5.79
N GLN A 87 2.24 17.09 4.99
CA GLN A 87 3.17 18.17 5.35
C GLN A 87 2.88 18.81 6.73
N ASN A 88 1.61 18.99 7.09
CA ASN A 88 1.20 19.67 8.33
C ASN A 88 0.37 18.81 9.28
N SER A 89 0.11 17.55 8.95
CA SER A 89 -0.76 16.69 9.74
C SER A 89 -0.42 15.22 9.57
N SER A 90 -0.83 14.39 10.51
CA SER A 90 -0.75 12.94 10.37
C SER A 90 -2.06 12.31 10.82
N ARG A 91 -2.42 11.20 10.17
CA ARG A 91 -3.60 10.43 10.49
C ARG A 91 -3.26 8.95 10.49
N THR A 92 -3.52 8.29 11.61
CA THR A 92 -3.40 6.84 11.72
C THR A 92 -4.78 6.19 11.57
N GLN A 93 -4.84 5.09 10.85
CA GLN A 93 -6.06 4.35 10.52
C GLN A 93 -5.82 2.86 10.72
N PHE A 94 -6.76 2.19 11.38
CA PHE A 94 -6.84 0.73 11.37
C PHE A 94 -7.47 0.27 10.07
N GLN A 95 -6.92 -0.78 9.46
CA GLN A 95 -7.40 -1.35 8.21
C GLN A 95 -7.62 -2.85 8.35
N ILE A 96 -8.73 -3.28 7.78
CA ILE A 96 -9.11 -4.68 7.59
C ILE A 96 -9.29 -4.86 6.09
N MET A 97 -8.51 -5.76 5.50
CA MET A 97 -8.48 -5.99 4.06
C MET A 97 -8.79 -7.45 3.77
N PHE A 98 -9.62 -7.69 2.76
CA PHE A 98 -9.91 -9.01 2.23
C PHE A 98 -9.49 -9.05 0.76
N PHE A 99 -8.68 -10.03 0.41
CA PHE A 99 -8.18 -10.23 -0.94
C PHE A 99 -8.75 -11.53 -1.50
N ASN A 100 -9.42 -11.44 -2.65
CA ASN A 100 -9.89 -12.58 -3.41
C ASN A 100 -9.28 -12.55 -4.82
N SER A 101 -8.44 -13.52 -5.14
CA SER A 101 -7.82 -13.70 -6.45
C SER A 101 -8.63 -14.72 -7.24
N LEU A 102 -9.38 -14.24 -8.23
CA LEU A 102 -10.18 -15.09 -9.10
C LEU A 102 -9.27 -15.86 -10.08
N PRO A 103 -9.53 -17.16 -10.31
CA PRO A 103 -8.85 -17.92 -11.35
C PRO A 103 -9.45 -17.55 -12.70
N PHE A 104 -8.73 -16.78 -13.51
CA PHE A 104 -9.03 -16.56 -14.93
C PHE A 104 -7.79 -16.89 -15.75
#